data_AF-A0A1Q4ASX2-F1
#
_entry.id   AF-A0A1Q4ASX2-F1
#
_cell.length_a   1.000
_cell.length_b   1.000
_cell.length_c   1.000
_cell.angle_alpha   90.00
_cell.angle_beta   90.00
_cell.angle_gamma   90.00
#
_symmetry.space_group_name_H-M   'P 1'
#
loop_
_entity.id
_entity.type
_entity.pdbx_description
1 polymer ?
#
loop_
_entity_poly.entity_id
_entity_poly.type
_entity_poly.pdbx_seq_one_letter_code
_entity_poly.pdbx_strand_id
1 'polypeptide(L)'
;MTKTLAEALEAQDVAAVAFALRNGTVTVPLLPVDGPPQVRVFRRGDADKYMLLLFSSPETYVAMVPDEDEHPVADYDAATLKDFLAQNSGVLESVWFDVAGPHAMQATPEDVLEALNL
;
A
#
# COMPACT_ATOMS: atom_id res chain seq x y z
N MET A 1 -8.80 14.34 16.83
CA MET A 1 -8.17 14.55 15.51
C MET A 1 -7.94 13.19 14.90
N THR A 2 -8.49 12.94 13.71
CA THR A 2 -8.21 11.73 12.93
C THR A 2 -6.79 11.83 12.39
N LYS A 3 -5.90 10.90 12.78
CA LYS A 3 -4.54 10.83 12.23
C LYS A 3 -4.61 10.34 10.78
N THR A 4 -3.87 10.99 9.90
CA THR A 4 -3.60 10.52 8.54
C THR A 4 -2.71 9.28 8.55
N LEU A 5 -2.64 8.57 7.42
CA LEU A 5 -1.74 7.42 7.31
C LEU A 5 -0.26 7.83 7.53
N ALA A 6 0.17 8.97 6.98
CA ALA A 6 1.52 9.51 7.18
C ALA A 6 1.84 9.74 8.67
N GLU A 7 0.96 10.41 9.41
CA GLU A 7 1.14 10.66 10.86
C GLU A 7 1.15 9.36 11.68
N ALA A 8 0.35 8.36 11.26
CA ALA A 8 0.32 7.06 11.91
C ALA A 8 1.63 6.27 11.69
N LEU A 9 2.17 6.32 10.46
CA LEU A 9 3.45 5.72 10.10
C LEU A 9 4.61 6.43 10.81
N GLU A 10 4.63 7.76 10.84
CA GLU A 10 5.63 8.55 11.59
C GLU A 10 5.65 8.17 13.08
N ALA A 11 4.47 8.01 13.68
CA ALA A 11 4.34 7.58 15.07
C ALA A 11 4.66 6.09 15.30
N GLN A 12 4.87 5.30 14.24
CA GLN A 12 5.00 3.85 14.28
C GLN A 12 3.85 3.18 15.07
N ASP A 13 2.65 3.74 14.94
CA ASP A 13 1.47 3.38 15.71
C ASP A 13 0.56 2.47 14.89
N VAL A 14 0.70 1.16 15.09
CA VAL A 14 -0.06 0.13 14.36
C VAL A 14 -1.57 0.33 14.48
N ALA A 15 -2.06 0.75 15.65
CA ALA A 15 -3.49 0.98 15.85
C ALA A 15 -3.98 2.21 15.08
N ALA A 16 -3.16 3.27 15.03
CA ALA A 16 -3.44 4.44 14.21
C ALA A 16 -3.37 4.13 12.71
N VAL A 17 -2.44 3.26 12.26
CA VAL A 17 -2.37 2.83 10.86
C VAL A 17 -3.64 2.07 10.49
N ALA A 18 -4.04 1.09 11.30
CA ALA A 18 -5.28 0.35 11.10
C ALA A 18 -6.50 1.28 11.05
N PHE A 19 -6.55 2.28 11.94
CA PHE A 19 -7.61 3.28 11.95
C PHE A 19 -7.61 4.15 10.68
N ALA A 20 -6.43 4.59 10.22
CA ALA A 20 -6.28 5.38 9.00
C ALA A 20 -6.72 4.58 7.76
N LEU A 21 -6.36 3.30 7.67
CA LEU A 21 -6.78 2.42 6.57
C LEU A 21 -8.30 2.23 6.51
N ARG A 22 -8.99 2.17 7.66
CA ARG A 22 -10.44 2.03 7.72
C ARG A 22 -11.21 3.29 7.37
N ASN A 23 -10.64 4.46 7.69
CA ASN A 23 -11.37 5.73 7.66
C ASN A 23 -10.84 6.73 6.62
N GLY A 24 -9.78 6.36 5.90
CA GLY A 24 -9.15 7.17 4.88
C GLY A 24 -8.93 6.39 3.59
N THR A 25 -8.01 6.91 2.79
CA THR A 25 -7.54 6.27 1.56
C THR A 25 -6.06 5.94 1.68
N VAL A 26 -5.62 5.00 0.86
CA VAL A 26 -4.20 4.69 0.66
C VAL A 26 -3.88 4.80 -0.82
N THR A 27 -2.72 5.36 -1.15
CA THR A 27 -2.27 5.47 -2.52
C THR A 27 -1.64 4.14 -2.95
N VAL A 28 -2.12 3.60 -4.07
CA VAL A 28 -1.70 2.34 -4.67
C VAL A 28 -1.07 2.62 -6.03
N PRO A 29 0.18 2.21 -6.29
CA PRO A 29 0.79 2.39 -7.59
C PRO A 29 0.18 1.48 -8.65
N LEU A 30 0.13 1.98 -9.87
CA LEU A 30 -0.35 1.27 -11.04
C LEU A 30 0.80 1.02 -12.02
N LEU A 31 0.64 0.04 -12.90
CA LEU A 31 1.50 -0.14 -14.06
C LEU A 31 1.14 0.89 -15.14
N PRO A 32 2.14 1.53 -15.79
CA PRO A 32 1.90 2.43 -16.93
C PRO A 32 1.64 1.60 -18.20
N VAL A 33 0.43 1.05 -18.30
CA VAL A 33 0.02 0.19 -19.42
C VAL A 33 -1.20 0.76 -20.12
N ASP A 34 -1.25 0.58 -21.44
CA ASP A 34 -2.45 0.84 -22.22
C ASP A 34 -3.53 -0.20 -21.89
N GLY A 35 -4.67 0.24 -21.36
CA GLY A 35 -5.81 -0.63 -21.04
C GLY A 35 -6.37 -0.43 -19.64
N PRO A 36 -7.06 -1.43 -19.07
CA PRO A 36 -7.55 -1.37 -17.70
C PRO A 36 -6.40 -1.15 -16.70
N PRO A 37 -6.58 -0.31 -15.68
CA PRO A 37 -5.59 -0.08 -14.63
C PRO A 37 -5.17 -1.39 -13.96
N GLN A 38 -3.86 -1.59 -13.79
CA GLN A 38 -3.31 -2.76 -13.10
C GLN A 38 -2.48 -2.31 -11.93
N VAL A 39 -2.74 -2.85 -10.74
CA VAL A 39 -1.95 -2.57 -9.54
C VAL A 39 -0.53 -3.11 -9.73
N ARG A 40 0.45 -2.25 -9.45
CA ARG A 40 1.85 -2.63 -9.50
C ARG A 40 2.23 -3.37 -8.22
N VAL A 41 2.70 -4.60 -8.41
CA VAL A 41 3.29 -5.41 -7.34
C VAL A 41 4.77 -5.63 -7.62
N PHE A 42 5.55 -5.78 -6.57
CA PHE A 42 7.01 -5.88 -6.65
C PHE A 42 7.46 -7.28 -6.26
N ARG A 43 8.54 -7.78 -6.83
CA ARG A 43 9.12 -9.08 -6.46
C ARG A 43 10.55 -8.91 -6.00
N ARG A 44 10.96 -9.72 -5.02
CA ARG A 44 12.37 -9.78 -4.61
C ARG A 44 13.04 -10.95 -5.31
N GLY A 45 13.85 -10.66 -6.34
CA GLY A 45 14.58 -11.68 -7.09
C GLY A 45 13.66 -12.69 -7.80
N ASP A 46 14.01 -13.97 -7.71
CA ASP A 46 13.28 -15.08 -8.35
C ASP A 46 12.19 -15.70 -7.46
N ALA A 47 11.75 -15.00 -6.41
CA ALA A 47 10.66 -15.47 -5.57
C ALA A 47 9.34 -15.52 -6.35
N ASP A 48 8.56 -16.59 -6.16
CA ASP A 48 7.20 -16.75 -6.72
C ASP A 48 6.16 -15.87 -6.00
N LYS A 49 6.59 -15.04 -5.04
CA LYS A 49 5.71 -14.21 -4.23
C LYS A 49 5.95 -12.73 -4.45
N TYR A 50 4.87 -11.97 -4.28
CA TYR A 50 4.84 -10.55 -4.57
C TYR A 50 4.62 -9.72 -3.31
N MET A 51 5.19 -8.51 -3.32
CA MET A 51 5.04 -7.49 -2.31
C MET A 51 4.11 -6.41 -2.86
N LEU A 52 3.10 -6.05 -2.08
CA LEU A 52 2.27 -4.88 -2.37
C LEU A 52 2.90 -3.66 -1.70
N LEU A 53 3.11 -2.58 -2.44
CA LEU A 53 3.54 -1.31 -1.89
C LEU A 53 2.35 -0.36 -1.81
N LEU A 54 2.16 0.21 -0.64
CA LEU A 54 1.11 1.15 -0.30
C LEU A 54 1.77 2.45 0.17
N PHE A 55 1.17 3.58 -0.19
CA PHE A 55 1.75 4.89 0.09
C PHE A 55 0.77 5.79 0.81
N SER A 56 1.30 6.60 1.71
CA SER A 56 0.53 7.65 2.38
C SER A 56 0.16 8.79 1.45
N SER A 57 0.91 8.98 0.36
CA SER A 57 0.62 9.94 -0.70
C SER A 57 1.35 9.60 -2.01
N PRO A 58 0.93 10.17 -3.16
CA PRO A 58 1.62 9.99 -4.44
C PRO A 58 3.07 10.46 -4.43
N GLU A 59 3.38 11.52 -3.68
CA GLU A 59 4.74 12.06 -3.56
C GLU A 59 5.71 11.05 -2.95
N THR A 60 5.25 10.24 -1.99
CA THR A 60 6.07 9.18 -1.40
C THR A 60 6.36 8.06 -2.40
N TYR A 61 5.44 7.77 -3.31
CA TYR A 61 5.69 6.85 -4.42
C TYR A 61 6.69 7.41 -5.43
N VAL A 62 6.52 8.67 -5.86
CA VAL A 62 7.46 9.35 -6.77
C VAL A 62 8.87 9.37 -6.18
N ALA A 63 9.01 9.62 -4.87
CA ALA A 63 10.30 9.60 -4.19
C ALA A 63 10.96 8.22 -4.17
N MET A 64 10.18 7.13 -4.22
CA MET A 64 10.69 5.76 -4.29
C MET A 64 11.29 5.43 -5.67
N VAL A 65 10.68 5.96 -6.75
CA VAL A 65 11.04 5.68 -8.14
C VAL A 65 11.21 6.98 -8.94
N PRO A 66 12.18 7.85 -8.57
CA PRO A 66 12.29 9.19 -9.13
C PRO A 66 12.68 9.22 -10.61
N ASP A 67 13.25 8.12 -11.11
CA ASP A 67 13.76 8.00 -12.48
C ASP A 67 12.70 7.51 -13.49
N GLU A 68 11.47 7.23 -13.05
CA GLU A 68 10.39 6.82 -13.95
C GLU A 68 9.71 8.04 -14.60
N ASP A 69 9.32 7.91 -15.87
CA ASP A 69 8.64 8.98 -16.62
C ASP A 69 7.18 9.18 -16.18
N GLU A 70 6.53 8.11 -15.69
CA GLU A 70 5.13 8.11 -15.29
C GLU A 70 4.93 7.41 -13.94
N HIS A 71 4.08 8.00 -13.10
CA HIS A 71 3.74 7.49 -11.76
C HIS A 71 2.22 7.35 -11.59
N PRO A 72 1.54 6.51 -12.40
CA PRO A 72 0.10 6.35 -12.25
C PRO A 72 -0.22 5.73 -10.88
N VAL A 73 -1.19 6.32 -10.21
CA VAL A 73 -1.66 5.89 -8.89
C VAL A 73 -3.18 5.85 -8.85
N ALA A 74 -3.72 5.06 -7.93
CA ALA A 74 -5.12 5.11 -7.54
C ALA A 74 -5.22 5.21 -6.02
N ASP A 75 -6.23 5.92 -5.53
CA ASP A 75 -6.56 5.93 -4.11
C ASP A 75 -7.58 4.84 -3.81
N TYR A 76 -7.21 3.90 -2.94
CA TYR A 76 -8.09 2.84 -2.48
C TYR A 76 -8.65 3.20 -1.12
N ASP A 77 -9.98 3.13 -1.00
CA ASP A 77 -10.65 3.14 0.29
C ASP A 77 -10.58 1.76 0.96
N ALA A 78 -11.08 1.65 2.19
CA ALA A 78 -11.06 0.42 2.97
C ALA A 78 -11.73 -0.76 2.23
N ALA A 79 -12.85 -0.53 1.55
CA ALA A 79 -13.60 -1.58 0.85
C ALA A 79 -12.82 -2.10 -0.37
N THR A 80 -12.29 -1.18 -1.19
CA THR A 80 -11.52 -1.50 -2.39
C THR A 80 -10.22 -2.22 -2.02
N LEU A 81 -9.51 -1.74 -0.99
CA LEU A 81 -8.29 -2.37 -0.51
C LEU A 81 -8.55 -3.78 0.02
N LYS A 82 -9.63 -3.95 0.80
CA LYS A 82 -10.04 -5.26 1.31
C LYS A 82 -10.33 -6.24 0.17
N ASP A 83 -11.11 -5.82 -0.82
CA ASP A 83 -11.45 -6.66 -1.97
C ASP A 83 -10.20 -7.05 -2.77
N PHE A 84 -9.26 -6.12 -2.96
CA PHE A 84 -7.99 -6.39 -3.63
C PHE A 84 -7.16 -7.43 -2.85
N LEU A 85 -6.98 -7.24 -1.55
CA LEU A 85 -6.19 -8.15 -0.71
C LEU A 85 -6.82 -9.54 -0.65
N ALA A 86 -8.15 -9.64 -0.57
CA ALA A 86 -8.87 -10.91 -0.55
C ALA A 86 -8.69 -11.68 -1.87
N GLN A 87 -8.81 -10.99 -3.02
CA GLN A 87 -8.63 -11.60 -4.34
C GLN A 87 -7.20 -12.11 -4.59
N ASN A 88 -6.21 -11.54 -3.91
CA ASN A 88 -4.79 -11.86 -4.06
C ASN A 88 -4.20 -12.61 -2.85
N SER A 89 -5.06 -13.13 -1.97
CA SER A 89 -4.66 -13.93 -0.81
C SER A 89 -3.98 -15.23 -1.26
N GLY A 90 -2.67 -15.33 -1.03
CA GLY A 90 -1.83 -16.46 -1.48
C GLY A 90 -0.80 -16.11 -2.55
N VAL A 91 -0.93 -14.96 -3.22
CA VAL A 91 0.06 -14.43 -4.17
C VAL A 91 0.94 -13.36 -3.52
N LEU A 92 0.33 -12.54 -2.65
CA LEU A 92 1.03 -11.53 -1.87
C LEU A 92 1.69 -12.16 -0.63
N GLU A 93 2.97 -11.88 -0.41
CA GLU A 93 3.69 -12.29 0.81
C GLU A 93 3.76 -11.19 1.86
N SER A 94 3.77 -9.93 1.43
CA SER A 94 3.91 -8.79 2.33
C SER A 94 3.30 -7.54 1.74
N VAL A 95 2.92 -6.65 2.65
CA VAL A 95 2.47 -5.30 2.36
C VAL A 95 3.46 -4.34 3.02
N TRP A 96 3.97 -3.40 2.24
CA TRP A 96 4.86 -2.36 2.73
C TRP A 96 4.20 -1.01 2.60
N PHE A 97 4.32 -0.20 3.65
CA PHE A 97 3.87 1.19 3.69
C PHE A 97 5.08 2.11 3.59
N ASP A 98 5.05 3.08 2.67
CA ASP A 98 6.08 4.12 2.50
C ASP A 98 7.52 3.58 2.51
N VAL A 99 7.80 2.53 1.74
CA VAL A 99 9.07 1.76 1.81
C VAL A 99 10.35 2.60 1.58
N ALA A 100 10.26 3.70 0.83
CA ALA A 100 11.38 4.62 0.61
C ALA A 100 11.43 5.79 1.61
N GLY A 101 10.41 5.92 2.45
CA GLY A 101 10.32 6.95 3.48
C GLY A 101 11.04 6.58 4.78
N PRO A 102 11.31 7.56 5.67
CA PRO A 102 11.98 7.34 6.95
C PRO A 102 11.16 6.51 7.95
N HIS A 103 9.87 6.27 7.66
CA HIS A 103 8.90 5.65 8.56
C HIS A 103 8.23 4.41 7.95
N ALA A 104 8.96 3.70 7.09
CA ALA A 104 8.47 2.49 6.44
C ALA A 104 7.93 1.47 7.46
N MET A 105 6.80 0.84 7.16
CA MET A 105 6.22 -0.22 7.98
C MET A 105 5.88 -1.43 7.10
N GLN A 106 6.03 -2.64 7.64
CA GLN A 106 5.69 -3.89 6.95
C GLN A 106 4.60 -4.63 7.72
N ALA A 107 3.66 -5.23 7.00
CA ALA A 107 2.64 -6.12 7.53
C ALA A 107 2.44 -7.32 6.60
N THR A 108 1.78 -8.36 7.09
CA THR A 108 1.26 -9.42 6.20
C THR A 108 -0.06 -8.97 5.55
N PRO A 109 -0.43 -9.50 4.37
CA PRO A 109 -1.75 -9.22 3.80
C PRO A 109 -2.91 -9.60 4.73
N GLU A 110 -2.72 -10.64 5.55
CA GLU A 110 -3.70 -11.10 6.54
C GLU A 110 -3.89 -10.07 7.66
N ASP A 111 -2.79 -9.53 8.23
CA ASP A 111 -2.86 -8.49 9.26
C ASP A 111 -3.59 -7.23 8.75
N VAL A 112 -3.34 -6.85 7.49
CA VAL A 112 -4.01 -5.69 6.87
C VAL A 112 -5.49 -5.97 6.65
N LEU A 113 -5.85 -7.18 6.21
CA LEU A 113 -7.24 -7.60 6.09
C LEU A 113 -7.96 -7.61 7.44
N GLU A 114 -7.32 -8.12 8.49
CA GLU A 114 -7.87 -8.05 9.85
C GLU A 114 -8.06 -6.62 10.31
N ALA A 115 -7.07 -5.74 10.09
CA ALA A 115 -7.17 -4.32 10.40
C ALA A 115 -8.35 -3.64 9.69
N LEU A 116 -8.68 -4.02 8.45
CA LEU A 116 -9.81 -3.48 7.70
C LEU A 116 -11.18 -4.00 8.17
N ASN A 117 -11.22 -5.06 8.98
CA ASN A 117 -12.46 -5.69 9.45
C ASN A 117 -12.88 -5.30 10.88
N LEU A 118 -12.06 -4.52 11.59
CA LEU A 118 -12.32 -4.04 12.96
C LEU A 118 -13.33 -2.89 13.00
#